data_AF-A0A2M7JIS0-F1
#
_entry.id   AF-A0A2M7JIS0-F1
#
_cell.length_a   1.000
_cell.length_b   1.000
_cell.length_c   1.000
_cell.angle_alpha   90.00
_cell.angle_beta   90.00
_cell.angle_gamma   90.00
#
_symmetry.space_group_name_H-M   'P 1'
#
loop_
_entity.id
_entity.type
_entity.pdbx_description
1 polymer ?
#
loop_
_entity_poly.entity_id
_entity_poly.type
_entity_poly.pdbx_seq_one_letter_code
_entity_poly.pdbx_strand_id
1 'polypeptide(L)'
;MDHPLHLLAVKEIEAVLPSGLEAIKDPACGGNRCLPLYLNDKGGREMQLCKVDCLVLKNSQVKTIIEIEESGFNPTKIFGKFFTSALATCFIQGPPFKRVFPFAEEVLFVQLLDSSKFLKKGSRKALQAEEIERRINSLIDRKQAMISRYSLLLVNGRGDKKGIQKAQATVRDFLNGL
;
A
#
# COMPACT_ATOMS: atom_id res chain seq x y z
N MET A 1 -12.89 16.10 -2.19
CA MET A 1 -12.15 16.08 -3.47
C MET A 1 -12.39 14.73 -4.08
N ASP A 2 -12.62 14.66 -5.39
CA ASP A 2 -12.62 13.36 -6.07
C ASP A 2 -11.22 12.75 -5.99
N HIS A 3 -11.13 11.51 -5.52
CA HIS A 3 -9.91 10.70 -5.54
C HIS A 3 -10.03 9.62 -6.62
N PRO A 4 -10.06 10.00 -7.91
CA PRO A 4 -10.41 9.07 -8.98
C PRO A 4 -9.38 7.95 -9.15
N LEU A 5 -8.10 8.18 -8.83
CA LEU A 5 -7.10 7.13 -8.87
C LEU A 5 -7.28 6.14 -7.71
N HIS A 6 -7.61 6.63 -6.51
CA HIS A 6 -7.84 5.78 -5.34
C HIS A 6 -8.99 4.80 -5.56
N LEU A 7 -10.14 5.32 -5.99
CA LEU A 7 -11.31 4.50 -6.28
C LEU A 7 -11.04 3.47 -7.38
N LEU A 8 -10.44 3.90 -8.49
CA LEU A 8 -10.19 3.00 -9.61
C LEU A 8 -9.14 1.95 -9.26
N ALA A 9 -7.97 2.36 -8.76
CA ALA A 9 -6.86 1.44 -8.54
C ALA A 9 -7.22 0.36 -7.53
N VAL A 10 -7.86 0.73 -6.42
CA VAL A 10 -8.25 -0.25 -5.40
C VAL A 10 -9.38 -1.15 -5.87
N LYS A 11 -10.39 -0.62 -6.58
CA LYS A 11 -11.45 -1.45 -7.19
C LYS A 11 -10.87 -2.51 -8.14
N GLU A 12 -9.93 -2.09 -8.98
CA GLU A 12 -9.30 -2.97 -9.97
C GLU A 12 -8.38 -4.01 -9.30
N ILE A 13 -7.66 -3.65 -8.24
CA ILE A 13 -6.86 -4.61 -7.45
C ILE A 13 -7.78 -5.60 -6.72
N GLU A 14 -8.88 -5.13 -6.11
CA GLU A 14 -9.86 -5.96 -5.42
C GLU A 14 -10.46 -7.02 -6.35
N ALA A 15 -10.71 -6.67 -7.62
CA ALA A 15 -11.27 -7.57 -8.62
C ALA A 15 -10.39 -8.77 -8.99
N VAL A 16 -9.09 -8.74 -8.65
CA VAL A 16 -8.14 -9.83 -8.94
C VAL A 16 -7.69 -10.60 -7.70
N LEU A 17 -8.27 -10.30 -6.53
CA LEU A 17 -7.90 -10.99 -5.30
C LEU A 17 -8.37 -12.46 -5.34
N PRO A 18 -7.52 -13.42 -4.93
CA PRO A 18 -7.93 -14.81 -4.77
C PRO A 18 -9.03 -14.97 -3.72
N SER A 19 -9.76 -16.09 -3.80
CA SER A 19 -10.80 -16.43 -2.81
C SER A 19 -10.23 -16.50 -1.38
N GLY A 20 -11.02 -16.03 -0.40
CA GLY A 20 -10.63 -15.98 1.01
C GLY A 20 -9.76 -14.79 1.40
N LEU A 21 -9.48 -13.88 0.47
CA LEU A 21 -8.82 -12.60 0.75
C LEU A 21 -9.84 -11.46 0.72
N GLU A 22 -9.62 -10.45 1.56
CA GLU A 22 -10.52 -9.30 1.71
C GLU A 22 -9.74 -8.00 1.58
N ALA A 23 -10.22 -7.07 0.76
CA ALA A 23 -9.73 -5.69 0.72
C ALA A 23 -10.51 -4.81 1.70
N ILE A 24 -9.81 -4.23 2.69
CA ILE A 24 -10.36 -3.19 3.56
C ILE A 24 -9.85 -1.83 3.05
N LYS A 25 -10.76 -0.89 2.89
CA LYS A 25 -10.54 0.37 2.16
C LYS A 25 -10.78 1.57 3.05
N ASP A 26 -9.99 2.60 2.87
CA ASP A 26 -10.26 3.93 3.43
C ASP A 26 -11.36 4.65 2.63
N PRO A 27 -11.87 5.80 3.09
CA PRO A 27 -12.89 6.55 2.35
C PRO A 27 -12.45 7.04 0.97
N ALA A 28 -11.17 7.38 0.75
CA ALA A 28 -10.69 7.79 -0.57
C ALA A 28 -10.76 6.62 -1.58
N CYS A 29 -10.61 5.39 -1.10
CA CYS A 29 -10.74 4.15 -1.85
C CYS A 29 -12.16 3.56 -1.86
N GLY A 30 -13.16 4.27 -1.35
CA GLY A 30 -14.57 3.83 -1.38
C GLY A 30 -14.98 2.94 -0.19
N GLY A 31 -14.18 2.91 0.86
CA GLY A 31 -14.54 2.34 2.15
C GLY A 31 -15.25 3.34 3.07
N ASN A 32 -15.45 2.96 4.32
CA ASN A 32 -16.25 3.73 5.29
C ASN A 32 -15.50 4.10 6.57
N ARG A 33 -14.19 3.80 6.66
CA ARG A 33 -13.40 4.04 7.87
C ARG A 33 -11.93 4.25 7.54
N CYS A 34 -11.22 5.03 8.35
CA CYS A 34 -9.76 5.10 8.26
C CYS A 34 -9.11 3.76 8.63
N LEU A 35 -7.91 3.51 8.10
CA LEU A 35 -7.15 2.28 8.34
C LEU A 35 -5.85 2.58 9.13
N PRO A 36 -5.94 2.86 10.45
CA PRO A 36 -4.77 3.18 11.26
C PRO A 36 -3.87 1.97 11.50
N LEU A 37 -2.56 2.16 11.33
CA LEU A 37 -1.53 1.19 11.68
C LEU A 37 -0.87 1.54 13.01
N TYR A 38 -0.50 0.51 13.78
CA TYR A 38 -0.02 0.66 15.16
C TYR A 38 1.30 -0.07 15.40
N LEU A 39 2.10 0.46 16.35
CA LEU A 39 3.32 -0.16 16.84
C LEU A 39 3.07 -1.50 17.57
N ASN A 40 1.89 -1.68 18.16
CA ASN A 40 1.50 -2.90 18.88
C ASN A 40 -0.03 -3.02 19.00
N ASP A 41 -0.49 -4.16 19.52
CA ASP A 41 -1.90 -4.54 19.70
C ASP A 41 -2.64 -3.80 20.82
N LYS A 42 -1.93 -3.07 21.69
CA LYS A 42 -2.54 -2.25 22.76
C LYS A 42 -3.37 -1.12 22.16
N GLY A 43 -2.99 -0.62 20.97
CA GLY A 43 -3.64 0.51 20.32
C GLY A 43 -3.39 1.81 21.07
N GLY A 44 -4.28 2.80 20.90
CA GLY A 44 -4.12 4.14 21.49
C GLY A 44 -3.48 5.14 20.52
N ARG A 45 -3.68 6.44 20.76
CA ARG A 45 -3.20 7.50 19.85
C ARG A 45 -1.67 7.56 19.82
N GLU A 46 -1.04 7.27 20.96
CA GLU A 46 0.40 7.19 21.16
C GLU A 46 1.06 6.04 20.40
N MET A 47 0.31 4.98 20.08
CA MET A 47 0.81 3.84 19.31
C MET A 47 0.47 3.94 17.82
N GLN A 48 -0.39 4.88 17.41
CA GLN A 48 -0.83 5.04 16.02
C GLN A 48 0.24 5.76 15.20
N LEU A 49 0.72 5.15 14.12
CA LEU A 49 1.78 5.72 13.28
C LEU A 49 1.23 6.45 12.05
N CYS A 50 0.39 5.78 11.29
CA CYS A 50 -0.13 6.28 10.02
C CYS A 50 -1.54 5.74 9.77
N LYS A 51 -2.16 6.21 8.67
CA LYS A 51 -3.41 5.68 8.14
C LYS A 51 -3.16 5.39 6.67
N VAL A 52 -3.43 4.16 6.26
CA VAL A 52 -3.19 3.70 4.88
C VAL A 52 -4.49 3.74 4.06
N ASP A 53 -4.35 3.67 2.74
CA ASP A 53 -5.48 3.77 1.82
C ASP A 53 -6.22 2.43 1.65
N CYS A 54 -5.48 1.31 1.60
CA CYS A 54 -6.07 -0.02 1.52
C CYS A 54 -5.20 -1.10 2.15
N LEU A 55 -5.84 -2.12 2.71
CA LEU A 55 -5.23 -3.33 3.28
C LEU A 55 -5.84 -4.56 2.61
N VAL A 56 -5.02 -5.57 2.30
CA VAL A 56 -5.51 -6.89 1.92
C VAL A 56 -5.26 -7.87 3.07
N LEU A 57 -6.32 -8.52 3.52
CA LEU A 57 -6.28 -9.50 4.59
C LEU A 57 -6.37 -10.94 4.06
N LYS A 58 -5.65 -11.86 4.71
CA LYS A 58 -5.82 -13.32 4.57
C LYS A 58 -5.80 -13.91 5.97
N ASN A 59 -6.79 -14.73 6.34
CA ASN A 59 -6.86 -15.39 7.65
C ASN A 59 -6.69 -14.45 8.86
N SER A 60 -7.30 -13.26 8.81
CA SER A 60 -7.17 -12.20 9.85
C SER A 60 -5.77 -11.59 10.00
N GLN A 61 -4.89 -11.75 9.02
CA GLN A 61 -3.57 -11.11 8.98
C GLN A 61 -3.47 -10.16 7.79
N VAL A 62 -2.73 -9.07 7.97
CA VAL A 62 -2.40 -8.14 6.87
C VAL A 62 -1.36 -8.80 5.96
N LYS A 63 -1.66 -8.92 4.67
CA LYS A 63 -0.75 -9.46 3.64
C LYS A 63 -0.28 -8.40 2.66
N THR A 64 -1.09 -7.37 2.42
CA THR A 64 -0.70 -6.27 1.54
C THR A 64 -1.16 -4.95 2.11
N ILE A 65 -0.30 -3.95 2.00
CA ILE A 65 -0.58 -2.55 2.29
C ILE A 65 -0.50 -1.81 0.97
N ILE A 66 -1.51 -1.01 0.65
CA ILE A 66 -1.57 -0.22 -0.57
C ILE A 66 -1.71 1.25 -0.19
N GLU A 67 -0.80 2.05 -0.73
CA GLU A 67 -0.71 3.50 -0.53
C GLU A 67 -0.67 4.20 -1.89
N ILE A 68 -1.42 5.29 -2.03
CA ILE A 68 -1.60 6.03 -3.28
C ILE A 68 -1.16 7.47 -3.04
N GLU A 69 -0.40 8.02 -3.99
CA GLU A 69 0.19 9.35 -3.88
C GLU A 69 -0.12 10.17 -5.14
N GLU A 70 -1.10 11.07 -5.02
CA GLU A 70 -1.59 11.93 -6.11
C GLU A 70 -0.92 13.31 -6.15
N SER A 71 -0.04 13.64 -5.18
CA SER A 71 0.65 14.93 -5.11
C SER A 71 1.94 14.99 -5.92
N GLY A 72 2.33 13.88 -6.55
CA GLY A 72 3.44 13.78 -7.48
C GLY A 72 4.71 13.19 -6.87
N PHE A 73 5.86 13.42 -7.51
CA PHE A 73 7.11 12.78 -7.12
C PHE A 73 7.82 13.52 -5.98
N ASN A 74 7.48 13.17 -4.74
CA ASN A 74 8.10 13.71 -3.54
C ASN A 74 8.77 12.58 -2.72
N PRO A 75 10.12 12.46 -2.76
CA PRO A 75 10.84 11.40 -2.05
C PRO A 75 10.52 11.34 -0.55
N THR A 76 10.36 12.48 0.13
CA THR A 76 10.03 12.50 1.56
C THR A 76 8.67 11.87 1.84
N LYS A 77 7.67 12.09 0.96
CA LYS A 77 6.36 11.44 1.09
C LYS A 77 6.41 9.96 0.74
N ILE A 78 7.13 9.61 -0.32
CA ILE A 78 7.36 8.22 -0.75
C ILE A 78 7.97 7.43 0.41
N PHE A 79 9.10 7.89 0.93
CA PHE A 79 9.81 7.26 2.04
C PHE A 79 9.02 7.30 3.34
N GLY A 80 8.33 8.41 3.63
CA GLY A 80 7.55 8.56 4.85
C GLY A 80 6.39 7.55 4.95
N LYS A 81 5.62 7.36 3.87
CA LYS A 81 4.52 6.38 3.82
C LYS A 81 5.05 4.95 4.01
N PHE A 82 6.15 4.60 3.36
CA PHE A 82 6.79 3.30 3.54
C PHE A 82 7.32 3.11 4.98
N PHE A 83 8.15 4.02 5.46
CA PHE A 83 8.88 3.85 6.73
C PHE A 83 7.92 3.80 7.93
N THR A 84 6.89 4.67 7.95
CA THR A 84 5.88 4.63 9.01
C THR A 84 5.09 3.33 9.02
N SER A 85 4.78 2.77 7.85
CA SER A 85 4.10 1.47 7.74
C SER A 85 5.02 0.31 8.09
N ALA A 86 6.32 0.39 7.77
CA ALA A 86 7.32 -0.63 8.07
C ALA A 86 7.60 -0.79 9.58
N LEU A 87 7.38 0.28 10.36
CA LEU A 87 7.50 0.25 11.82
C LEU A 87 6.25 -0.31 12.51
N ALA A 88 5.11 -0.38 11.80
CA ALA A 88 3.89 -0.93 12.35
C ALA A 88 3.94 -2.46 12.43
N THR A 89 3.20 -3.02 13.38
CA THR A 89 3.08 -4.48 13.58
C THR A 89 1.66 -4.98 13.35
N CYS A 90 0.67 -4.10 13.37
CA CYS A 90 -0.73 -4.47 13.20
C CYS A 90 -1.61 -3.33 12.69
N PHE A 91 -2.74 -3.72 12.10
CA PHE A 91 -3.92 -2.89 11.91
C PHE A 91 -4.90 -3.15 13.06
N ILE A 92 -5.50 -2.10 13.62
CA ILE A 92 -6.56 -2.23 14.62
C ILE A 92 -7.84 -1.62 14.05
N GLN A 93 -8.84 -2.48 13.87
CA GLN A 93 -10.18 -2.04 13.57
C GLN A 93 -10.85 -1.55 14.86
N GLY A 94 -11.28 -0.29 14.85
CA GLY A 94 -11.98 0.35 15.96
C GLY A 94 -13.44 -0.09 16.14
N PRO A 95 -14.25 0.72 16.84
CA PRO A 95 -15.63 0.39 17.26
C PRO A 95 -16.53 -0.18 16.14
N PRO A 96 -17.56 -1.00 16.49
CA PRO A 96 -18.03 -1.31 17.85
C PRO A 96 -17.18 -2.33 18.62
N PHE A 97 -16.36 -3.13 17.92
CA PHE A 97 -15.48 -4.11 18.54
C PHE A 97 -14.04 -3.88 18.10
N LYS A 98 -13.15 -3.74 19.08
CA LYS A 98 -11.72 -3.68 18.80
C LYS A 98 -11.26 -5.03 18.27
N ARG A 99 -10.85 -5.10 17.01
CA ARG A 99 -10.23 -6.29 16.41
C ARG A 99 -8.83 -5.96 15.92
N VAL A 100 -7.88 -6.80 16.29
CA VAL A 100 -6.47 -6.65 15.91
C VAL A 100 -6.19 -7.60 14.74
N PHE A 101 -5.53 -7.06 13.72
CA PHE A 101 -5.07 -7.79 12.54
C PHE A 101 -3.55 -7.63 12.48
N PRO A 102 -2.79 -8.61 12.99
CA PRO A 102 -1.33 -8.56 12.94
C PRO A 102 -0.85 -8.63 11.48
N PHE A 103 0.36 -8.14 11.24
CA PHE A 103 1.03 -8.38 9.97
C PHE A 103 1.38 -9.86 9.86
N ALA A 104 1.30 -10.41 8.64
CA ALA A 104 1.79 -11.75 8.38
C ALA A 104 3.33 -11.77 8.37
N GLU A 105 3.92 -12.97 8.33
CA GLU A 105 5.38 -13.15 8.20
C GLU A 105 5.94 -12.46 6.95
N GLU A 106 5.14 -12.42 5.88
CA GLU A 106 5.47 -11.69 4.66
C GLU A 106 4.33 -10.74 4.31
N VAL A 107 4.65 -9.43 4.30
CA VAL A 107 3.78 -8.35 3.86
C VAL A 107 4.38 -7.66 2.64
N LEU A 108 3.55 -7.47 1.61
CA LEU A 108 3.85 -6.62 0.47
C LEU A 108 3.38 -5.19 0.73
N PHE A 109 4.24 -4.21 0.51
CA PHE A 109 3.86 -2.80 0.46
C PHE A 109 3.86 -2.32 -0.99
N VAL A 110 2.70 -1.90 -1.49
CA VAL A 110 2.55 -1.32 -2.83
C VAL A 110 2.29 0.17 -2.70
N GLN A 111 3.10 0.98 -3.37
CA GLN A 111 2.90 2.41 -3.47
C GLN A 111 2.63 2.80 -4.92
N LEU A 112 1.46 3.38 -5.19
CA LEU A 112 1.07 3.88 -6.51
C LEU A 112 1.29 5.39 -6.57
N LEU A 113 2.14 5.86 -7.49
CA LEU A 113 2.34 7.29 -7.73
C LEU A 113 1.57 7.75 -8.96
N ASP A 114 0.76 8.79 -8.82
CA ASP A 114 0.16 9.47 -9.96
C ASP A 114 1.21 10.25 -10.75
N SER A 115 1.69 9.63 -11.82
CA SER A 115 2.72 10.17 -12.70
C SER A 115 2.23 11.23 -13.67
N SER A 116 0.92 11.44 -13.79
CA SER A 116 0.33 12.37 -14.76
C SER A 116 0.82 13.82 -14.62
N LYS A 117 1.25 14.21 -13.42
CA LYS A 117 1.69 15.58 -13.12
C LYS A 117 3.20 15.78 -13.22
N PHE A 118 4.01 14.73 -13.25
CA PHE A 118 5.48 14.85 -13.16
C PHE A 118 6.28 14.08 -14.22
N LEU A 119 5.68 13.09 -14.88
CA LEU A 119 6.37 12.29 -15.90
C LEU A 119 6.26 12.98 -17.26
N LYS A 120 7.05 14.04 -17.43
CA LYS A 120 7.19 14.77 -18.69
C LYS A 120 8.15 14.02 -19.65
N LYS A 121 8.01 14.26 -20.96
CA LYS A 121 8.96 13.73 -21.97
C LYS A 121 10.41 14.10 -21.59
N GLY A 122 11.32 13.13 -21.62
CA GLY A 122 12.73 13.31 -21.23
C GLY A 122 13.00 13.30 -19.72
N SER A 123 11.97 13.18 -18.88
CA SER A 123 12.13 13.04 -17.43
C SER A 123 12.80 11.72 -17.06
N ARG A 124 13.69 11.77 -16.05
CA ARG A 124 14.32 10.57 -15.45
C ARG A 124 13.56 10.03 -14.24
N LYS A 125 12.35 10.52 -13.96
CA LYS A 125 11.58 10.13 -12.76
C LYS A 125 11.16 8.65 -12.75
N ALA A 126 10.94 8.04 -13.92
CA ALA A 126 10.72 6.59 -14.01
C ALA A 126 11.95 5.80 -13.53
N LEU A 127 13.12 6.11 -14.06
CA LEU A 127 14.39 5.50 -13.63
C LEU A 127 14.67 5.76 -12.14
N GLN A 128 14.33 6.96 -11.65
CA GLN A 128 14.46 7.28 -10.23
C GLN A 128 13.52 6.42 -9.36
N ALA A 129 12.29 6.17 -9.80
CA ALA A 129 11.35 5.30 -9.09
C ALA A 129 11.87 3.87 -9.00
N GLU A 130 12.40 3.34 -10.11
CA GLU A 130 13.00 1.99 -10.17
C GLU A 130 14.19 1.86 -9.23
N GLU A 131 15.09 2.84 -9.21
CA GLU A 131 16.24 2.82 -8.30
C GLU A 131 15.82 2.95 -6.83
N ILE A 132 14.78 3.75 -6.53
CA ILE A 132 14.19 3.82 -5.19
C ILE A 132 13.63 2.46 -4.76
N GLU A 133 12.80 1.83 -5.61
CA GLU A 133 12.23 0.51 -5.34
C GLU A 133 13.33 -0.51 -5.04
N ARG A 134 14.34 -0.56 -5.91
CA ARG A 134 15.47 -1.47 -5.77
C ARG A 134 16.26 -1.22 -4.47
N ARG A 135 16.53 0.04 -4.14
CA ARG A 135 17.28 0.41 -2.92
C ARG A 135 16.50 0.08 -1.66
N ILE A 136 15.21 0.39 -1.61
CA ILE A 136 14.37 0.02 -0.46
C ILE A 136 14.36 -1.50 -0.28
N ASN A 137 14.12 -2.27 -1.34
CA ASN A 137 14.13 -3.74 -1.24
C ASN A 137 15.50 -4.29 -0.82
N SER A 138 16.62 -3.65 -1.19
CA SER A 138 17.96 -4.07 -0.74
C SER A 138 18.23 -3.80 0.75
N LEU A 139 17.46 -2.91 1.37
CA LEU A 139 17.58 -2.57 2.79
C LEU A 139 16.60 -3.35 3.68
N ILE A 140 15.62 -4.03 3.09
CA ILE A 140 14.66 -4.86 3.83
C ILE A 140 15.40 -6.12 4.33
N ASP A 141 15.70 -6.16 5.62
CA ASP A 141 16.11 -7.39 6.30
C ASP A 141 14.85 -8.22 6.60
N ARG A 142 14.62 -9.27 5.82
CA ARG A 142 13.45 -10.16 5.95
C ARG A 142 13.38 -10.90 7.30
N LYS A 143 14.46 -10.91 8.09
CA LYS A 143 14.44 -11.51 9.43
C LYS A 143 13.89 -10.57 10.50
N GLN A 144 13.82 -9.28 10.22
CA GLN A 144 13.46 -8.24 11.20
C GLN A 144 12.30 -7.36 10.74
N ALA A 145 12.14 -7.17 9.43
CA ALA A 145 11.10 -6.34 8.86
C ALA A 145 9.81 -7.15 8.64
N MET A 146 8.69 -6.59 9.08
CA MET A 146 7.37 -7.17 8.81
C MET A 146 6.98 -7.01 7.32
N ILE A 147 7.42 -5.91 6.69
CA ILE A 147 7.31 -5.73 5.24
C ILE A 147 8.48 -6.44 4.58
N SER A 148 8.18 -7.52 3.84
CA SER A 148 9.19 -8.36 3.18
C SER A 148 9.48 -7.93 1.73
N ARG A 149 8.58 -7.14 1.14
CA ARG A 149 8.70 -6.63 -0.22
C ARG A 149 8.06 -5.26 -0.37
N TYR A 150 8.73 -4.39 -1.12
CA TYR A 150 8.23 -3.08 -1.50
C TYR A 150 8.06 -3.00 -3.02
N SER A 151 7.00 -2.37 -3.50
CA SER A 151 6.85 -2.04 -4.92
C SER A 151 6.38 -0.61 -5.13
N LEU A 152 7.10 0.13 -5.98
CA LEU A 152 6.79 1.51 -6.33
C LEU A 152 6.35 1.56 -7.79
N LEU A 153 5.06 1.80 -8.01
CA LEU A 153 4.46 1.73 -9.32
C LEU A 153 4.01 3.11 -9.77
N LEU A 154 4.35 3.46 -11.01
CA LEU A 154 3.86 4.68 -11.65
C LEU A 154 2.56 4.38 -12.39
N VAL A 155 1.55 5.21 -12.17
CA VAL A 155 0.27 5.16 -12.89
C VAL A 155 0.01 6.54 -13.49
N ASN A 156 -0.25 6.62 -14.79
CA ASN A 156 -0.50 7.89 -15.47
C ASN A 156 -1.97 8.31 -15.39
N GLY A 157 -2.41 8.69 -14.19
CA GLY A 157 -3.80 9.02 -13.88
C GLY A 157 -4.78 7.84 -14.07
N ARG A 158 -6.08 8.12 -13.92
CA ARG A 158 -7.14 7.09 -13.98
C ARG A 158 -7.30 6.37 -15.33
N GLY A 159 -6.68 6.88 -16.41
CA GLY A 159 -6.79 6.29 -17.74
C GLY A 159 -5.77 5.20 -18.03
N ASP A 160 -4.76 5.03 -17.17
CA ASP A 160 -3.62 4.16 -17.42
C ASP A 160 -3.90 2.69 -17.10
N LYS A 161 -4.59 2.01 -18.01
CA LYS A 161 -4.89 0.58 -17.90
C LYS A 161 -3.64 -0.27 -17.69
N LYS A 162 -2.50 0.08 -18.29
CA LYS A 162 -1.25 -0.70 -18.17
C LYS A 162 -0.65 -0.57 -16.77
N GLY A 163 -0.58 0.65 -16.23
CA GLY A 163 -0.14 0.90 -14.86
C GLY A 163 -1.00 0.17 -13.83
N ILE A 164 -2.32 0.21 -14.01
CA ILE A 164 -3.27 -0.52 -13.15
C ILE A 164 -3.10 -2.05 -13.28
N GLN A 165 -2.98 -2.58 -14.50
CA GLN A 165 -2.71 -4.01 -14.72
C GLN A 165 -1.41 -4.47 -14.09
N LYS A 166 -0.37 -3.63 -14.11
CA LYS A 166 0.89 -3.93 -13.42
C LYS A 166 0.70 -4.00 -11.90
N ALA A 167 -0.09 -3.11 -11.32
CA ALA A 167 -0.44 -3.14 -9.90
C ALA A 167 -1.25 -4.40 -9.54
N GLN A 168 -2.27 -4.74 -10.34
CA GLN A 168 -3.03 -5.99 -10.22
C GLN A 168 -2.11 -7.22 -10.23
N ALA A 169 -1.23 -7.32 -11.23
CA ALA A 169 -0.30 -8.43 -11.35
C ALA A 169 0.64 -8.50 -10.15
N THR A 170 1.20 -7.38 -9.71
CA THR A 170 2.12 -7.32 -8.56
C THR A 170 1.47 -7.83 -7.28
N VAL A 171 0.22 -7.42 -7.01
CA VAL A 171 -0.53 -7.89 -5.83
C VAL A 171 -0.90 -9.36 -5.99
N ARG A 172 -1.49 -9.75 -7.12
CA ARG A 172 -1.93 -11.13 -7.38
C ARG A 172 -0.77 -12.13 -7.32
N ASP A 173 0.35 -11.82 -7.98
CA ASP A 173 1.49 -12.72 -8.09
C ASP A 173 2.16 -12.90 -6.72
N PHE A 174 2.22 -11.86 -5.88
CA PHE A 174 2.65 -11.98 -4.49
C PHE A 174 1.70 -12.86 -3.67
N LEU A 175 0.39 -12.69 -3.83
CA LEU A 175 -0.61 -13.43 -3.05
C LEU A 175 -0.74 -14.90 -3.45
N ASN A 176 -0.40 -15.25 -4.70
CA ASN A 176 -0.41 -16.62 -5.23
C ASN A 176 0.88 -17.39 -4.95
N GLY A 177 1.98 -16.72 -4.65
CA GLY A 177 3.25 -17.36 -4.27
C GLY A 177 3.31 -17.86 -2.83
N LEU A 178 2.16 -17.89 -2.13
CA LEU A 178 2.00 -18.17 -0.70
C LEU A 178 1.13 -19.39 -0.43
#